data_AF-L0AWF6-F1
#
_entry.id   AF-L0AWF6-F1
#
_cell.length_a   1.000
_cell.length_b   1.000
_cell.length_c   1.000
_cell.angle_alpha   90.00
_cell.angle_beta   90.00
_cell.angle_gamma   90.00
#
_symmetry.space_group_name_H-M   'P 1'
#
loop_
_entity.id
_entity.type
_entity.pdbx_description
1 polymer ?
#
loop_
_entity_poly.entity_id
_entity_poly.type
_entity_poly.pdbx_seq_one_letter_code
_entity_poly.pdbx_strand_id
1 'polypeptide(L)'
;MTVRDVTVDIGQDNTTDDYTTYYGDKDKNSITLNKRVDPYINDDKALTGYKLYEHRTSQGLWLWEDSYRISRVEYRGILQNVKDLSPDDSQPYIKATVIYWNNDEQNFCPLLLGLHFGAKKNFYTKKEPYYTNRDWEPGDDLKNLQKTDDYKDVLDKLNERFKNVVIVNLKAKKDESYCGHPSLDCFKELECNSETHRCAGNAAKFPTITVKEKKDRPFSGYTKFKHSFKTGKLRLLSTYNGSYIPFYDQNLSTESKSVSVYYGIGDSVMKKPLLLEVPVQERSFPKYKHYALSDGRWKHDASIKEYNLAHELDELNCRYNGVATLDISQRGNYCCKHRYGKHTERISVVNKEYNNLNNEYKVYEHSINSNVAEETPKSSFNGNRFRDGGNDHRWSGGPISNIKTVLVYFSGDYPILIYVDSTGDHKWFKRRPCRGYGYCVWTGRDLDDLKDKTPEGDSDHTINDTLKKISETLTKKCIHLSDLEYGSNLCLEYNRCYIDKYIFPDNEDLTEDFDFGTGPFDFLNFYDHTLDFSDSSLYYRIRDFVESYGENFISDISDVDYYKIGEEDEREGLGPGAITGISVASLGTGGSAIGFGIWKLWPVFAALL
;
A
#
# COMPACT_ATOMS: atom_id res chain seq x y z
N MET A 1 33.63 -48.78 10.13
CA MET A 1 33.08 -47.46 10.46
C MET A 1 31.76 -47.33 9.76
N THR A 2 30.72 -46.93 10.47
CA THR A 2 29.43 -46.64 9.85
C THR A 2 29.47 -45.19 9.38
N VAL A 3 29.25 -44.96 8.09
CA VAL A 3 29.07 -43.61 7.56
C VAL A 3 27.60 -43.24 7.79
N ARG A 4 27.34 -42.21 8.59
CA ARG A 4 26.00 -41.69 8.85
C ARG A 4 25.65 -40.61 7.83
N ASP A 5 24.48 -40.75 7.25
CA ASP A 5 23.87 -39.74 6.38
C ASP A 5 23.28 -38.60 7.21
N VAL A 6 23.63 -37.36 6.87
CA VAL A 6 23.17 -36.14 7.53
C VAL A 6 22.36 -35.29 6.57
N THR A 7 21.24 -34.78 7.05
CA THR A 7 20.41 -33.80 6.34
C THR A 7 20.70 -32.40 6.86
N VAL A 8 21.30 -31.55 6.03
CA VAL A 8 21.57 -30.16 6.39
C VAL A 8 20.42 -29.27 5.93
N ASP A 9 19.71 -28.66 6.88
CA ASP A 9 18.78 -27.58 6.58
C ASP A 9 19.49 -26.22 6.52
N ILE A 10 19.69 -25.67 5.32
CA ILE A 10 20.35 -24.38 5.08
C ILE A 10 19.47 -23.18 5.45
N GLY A 11 18.18 -23.40 5.72
CA GLY A 11 17.26 -22.36 6.20
C GLY A 11 17.28 -22.14 7.71
N GLN A 12 18.09 -22.90 8.45
CA GLN A 12 18.31 -22.69 9.88
C GLN A 12 19.01 -21.37 10.13
N ASP A 13 18.63 -20.68 11.21
CA ASP A 13 19.18 -19.39 11.58
C ASP A 13 19.75 -19.43 13.00
N ASN A 14 20.80 -18.64 13.22
CA ASN A 14 21.35 -18.36 14.54
C ASN A 14 20.87 -16.98 14.95
N THR A 15 19.84 -16.95 15.82
CA THR A 15 19.23 -15.71 16.32
C THR A 15 20.11 -14.99 17.33
N THR A 16 21.16 -15.63 17.85
CA THR A 16 22.15 -14.96 18.70
C THR A 16 23.29 -14.46 17.83
N ASP A 17 23.68 -13.20 18.02
CA ASP A 17 24.87 -12.62 17.38
C ASP A 17 26.18 -13.26 17.89
N ASP A 18 26.08 -14.15 18.88
CA ASP A 18 27.18 -14.92 19.47
C ASP A 18 27.34 -16.33 18.89
N TYR A 19 28.60 -16.77 18.97
CA TYR A 19 29.24 -17.86 18.24
C TYR A 19 28.60 -19.24 18.42
N THR A 20 28.43 -19.95 17.31
CA THR A 20 28.17 -21.41 17.22
C THR A 20 26.89 -21.89 17.92
N THR A 21 25.87 -22.25 17.14
CA THR A 21 24.70 -23.00 17.62
C THR A 21 24.72 -24.45 17.12
N TYR A 22 23.81 -25.27 17.63
CA TYR A 22 23.68 -26.67 17.21
C TYR A 22 22.21 -26.99 16.96
N TYR A 23 21.95 -27.81 15.94
CA TYR A 23 20.63 -28.38 15.70
C TYR A 23 20.75 -29.84 15.30
N GLY A 24 19.70 -30.62 15.59
CA GLY A 24 19.59 -32.01 15.18
C GLY A 24 18.90 -32.11 13.82
N ASP A 25 19.38 -32.99 12.94
CA ASP A 25 18.58 -33.41 11.79
C ASP A 25 17.46 -34.39 12.20
N LYS A 26 16.72 -34.93 11.22
CA LYS A 26 15.60 -35.87 11.46
C LYS A 26 16.04 -37.15 12.18
N ASP A 27 17.30 -37.54 12.00
CA ASP A 27 17.91 -38.72 12.61
C ASP A 27 18.67 -38.38 13.91
N LYS A 28 18.50 -37.15 14.41
CA LYS A 28 19.13 -36.60 15.62
C LYS A 28 20.67 -36.52 15.51
N ASN A 29 21.22 -36.49 14.30
CA ASN A 29 22.62 -36.16 14.10
C ASN A 29 22.84 -34.67 14.41
N SER A 30 23.86 -34.35 15.21
CA SER A 30 24.16 -32.97 15.58
C SER A 30 24.88 -32.25 14.44
N ILE A 31 24.39 -31.06 14.09
CA ILE A 31 24.97 -30.15 13.11
C ILE A 31 25.34 -28.86 13.82
N THR A 32 26.60 -28.46 13.69
CA THR A 32 27.11 -27.18 14.18
C THR A 32 26.81 -26.09 13.17
N LEU A 33 26.27 -24.96 13.62
CA LEU A 33 25.89 -23.81 12.81
C LEU A 33 26.65 -22.56 13.24
N ASN A 34 27.47 -22.01 12.33
CA ASN A 34 28.20 -20.77 12.54
C ASN A 34 27.67 -19.67 11.63
N LYS A 35 27.34 -18.50 12.18
CA LYS A 35 26.95 -17.30 11.44
C LYS A 35 28.11 -16.31 11.45
N ARG A 36 28.37 -15.67 10.31
CA ARG A 36 29.31 -14.55 10.17
C ARG A 36 28.66 -13.45 9.35
N VAL A 37 28.54 -12.25 9.93
CA VAL A 37 28.10 -11.03 9.24
C VAL A 37 29.33 -10.36 8.64
N ASP A 38 29.22 -9.88 7.39
CA ASP A 38 30.32 -9.30 6.61
C ASP A 38 31.60 -10.14 6.68
N PRO A 39 31.53 -11.42 6.27
CA PRO A 39 32.60 -12.38 6.53
C PRO A 39 33.88 -12.04 5.76
N TYR A 40 35.03 -12.24 6.42
CA TYR A 40 36.35 -12.28 5.78
C TYR A 40 36.61 -13.69 5.21
N ILE A 41 36.98 -13.77 3.92
CA ILE A 41 37.24 -15.04 3.24
C ILE A 41 38.70 -15.08 2.74
N ASN A 42 39.60 -15.59 3.59
CA ASN A 42 41.03 -15.76 3.31
C ASN A 42 41.76 -14.48 2.83
N ASP A 43 41.22 -13.31 3.14
CA ASP A 43 41.83 -12.02 2.92
C ASP A 43 41.35 -11.01 3.97
N ASP A 44 41.90 -9.81 3.87
CA ASP A 44 41.73 -8.68 4.78
C ASP A 44 40.53 -7.78 4.40
N LYS A 45 39.74 -8.18 3.39
CA LYS A 45 38.51 -7.48 2.98
C LYS A 45 37.28 -8.26 3.45
N ALA A 46 36.35 -7.55 4.07
CA ALA A 46 35.05 -8.12 4.41
C ALA A 46 34.13 -8.20 3.19
N LEU A 47 33.31 -9.25 3.12
CA LEU A 47 32.23 -9.36 2.16
C LEU A 47 31.01 -8.55 2.63
N THR A 48 31.12 -7.22 2.62
CA THR A 48 30.11 -6.30 3.17
C THR A 48 28.75 -6.42 2.49
N GLY A 49 27.68 -6.43 3.28
CA GLY A 49 26.29 -6.53 2.82
C GLY A 49 25.79 -7.98 2.75
N TYR A 50 26.56 -8.93 3.28
CA TYR A 50 26.24 -10.35 3.24
C TYR A 50 26.45 -11.01 4.59
N LYS A 51 25.80 -12.16 4.77
CA LYS A 51 26.04 -13.06 5.89
C LYS A 51 26.27 -14.48 5.39
N LEU A 52 27.18 -15.18 6.04
CA LEU A 52 27.58 -16.54 5.73
C LEU A 52 27.21 -17.46 6.89
N TYR A 53 26.52 -18.55 6.57
CA TYR A 53 26.26 -19.64 7.50
C TYR A 53 27.12 -20.83 7.13
N GLU A 54 27.77 -21.44 8.11
CA GLU A 54 28.50 -22.70 7.97
C GLU A 54 27.82 -23.79 8.79
N HIS A 55 27.34 -24.83 8.12
CA HIS A 55 26.76 -26.03 8.70
C HIS A 55 27.81 -27.13 8.66
N ARG A 56 28.28 -27.61 9.82
CA ARG A 56 29.29 -28.67 9.92
C ARG A 56 28.69 -29.88 10.59
N THR A 57 28.84 -31.05 9.98
CA THR A 57 28.52 -32.31 10.64
C THR A 57 29.47 -32.53 11.81
N SER A 58 29.03 -33.23 12.87
CA SER A 58 29.96 -33.69 13.91
C SER A 58 31.10 -34.47 13.25
N GLN A 59 32.34 -33.98 13.36
CA GLN A 59 33.49 -34.78 12.98
C GLN A 59 33.92 -35.57 14.21
N GLY A 60 34.08 -36.88 14.02
CA GLY A 60 34.83 -37.64 14.98
C GLY A 60 36.25 -37.11 15.07
N LEU A 61 36.70 -36.76 16.28
CA LEU A 61 38.10 -36.38 16.55
C LEU A 61 39.04 -37.57 16.38
N TRP A 62 38.51 -38.80 16.38
CA TRP A 62 39.29 -40.02 16.40
C TRP A 62 38.98 -40.99 15.25
N LEU A 63 39.99 -41.76 14.83
CA LEU A 63 39.94 -42.81 13.80
C LEU A 63 39.02 -43.99 14.13
N TRP A 64 38.11 -43.90 15.09
CA TRP A 64 37.15 -44.96 15.42
C TRP A 64 35.73 -44.42 15.60
N GLU A 65 35.53 -43.11 15.52
CA GLU A 65 34.21 -42.50 15.62
C GLU A 65 33.46 -42.61 14.28
N ASP A 66 32.12 -42.60 14.35
CA ASP A 66 31.29 -42.63 13.16
C ASP A 66 31.63 -41.43 12.27
N SER A 67 31.77 -41.68 10.97
CA SER A 67 31.95 -40.61 9.99
C SER A 67 30.58 -40.12 9.55
N TYR A 68 30.46 -38.82 9.29
CA TYR A 68 29.22 -38.19 8.88
C TYR A 68 29.38 -37.65 7.47
N ARG A 69 28.35 -37.77 6.65
CA ARG A 69 28.31 -37.19 5.31
C ARG A 69 27.01 -36.44 5.07
N ILE A 70 27.10 -35.29 4.44
CA ILE A 70 25.93 -34.55 3.95
C ILE A 70 25.41 -35.31 2.73
N SER A 71 24.28 -35.96 2.88
CA SER A 71 23.59 -36.67 1.80
C SER A 71 22.40 -35.89 1.26
N ARG A 72 21.87 -34.95 2.06
CA ARG A 72 20.68 -34.16 1.73
C ARG A 72 20.84 -32.71 2.17
N VAL A 73 20.35 -31.81 1.33
CA VAL A 73 20.21 -30.38 1.65
C VAL A 73 18.73 -30.04 1.65
N GLU A 74 18.24 -29.49 2.75
CA GLU A 74 16.88 -28.98 2.90
C GLU A 74 16.92 -27.46 3.10
N TYR A 75 15.82 -26.78 2.82
CA TYR A 75 15.60 -25.38 3.16
C TYR A 75 14.24 -25.29 3.87
N ARG A 76 14.26 -25.00 5.17
CA ARG A 76 13.08 -25.01 6.05
C ARG A 76 12.30 -26.32 5.94
N GLY A 77 13.01 -27.44 6.02
CA GLY A 77 12.47 -28.80 5.86
C GLY A 77 12.07 -29.21 4.43
N ILE A 78 12.25 -28.34 3.42
CA ILE A 78 11.95 -28.66 2.02
C ILE A 78 13.21 -29.09 1.29
N LEU A 79 13.22 -30.30 0.73
CA LEU A 79 14.33 -30.84 -0.06
C LEU A 79 14.75 -29.91 -1.21
N GLN A 80 16.04 -29.65 -1.30
CA GLN A 80 16.69 -28.90 -2.38
C GLN A 80 17.36 -29.89 -3.34
N ASN A 81 17.20 -29.65 -4.64
CA ASN A 81 17.75 -30.49 -5.69
C ASN A 81 19.14 -29.99 -6.06
N VAL A 82 20.17 -30.44 -5.35
CA VAL A 82 21.56 -30.08 -5.68
C VAL A 82 22.14 -31.16 -6.58
N LYS A 83 22.49 -30.77 -7.80
CA LYS A 83 23.09 -31.68 -8.78
C LYS A 83 24.42 -32.22 -8.24
N ASP A 84 24.70 -33.50 -8.50
CA ASP A 84 25.95 -34.15 -8.12
C ASP A 84 26.23 -34.14 -6.60
N LEU A 85 25.14 -34.16 -5.80
CA LEU A 85 25.17 -34.48 -4.37
C LEU A 85 25.62 -35.91 -4.07
N SER A 86 25.96 -36.72 -5.07
CA SER A 86 26.52 -38.05 -4.88
C SER A 86 28.02 -37.90 -4.60
N PRO A 87 28.46 -37.90 -3.32
CA PRO A 87 29.86 -38.12 -3.07
C PRO A 87 30.21 -39.49 -3.64
N ASP A 88 31.32 -39.57 -4.37
CA ASP A 88 32.12 -40.78 -4.32
C ASP A 88 32.26 -41.15 -2.84
N ASP A 89 31.97 -42.40 -2.44
CA ASP A 89 32.03 -42.82 -1.03
C ASP A 89 33.40 -42.50 -0.38
N SER A 90 34.44 -42.30 -1.21
CA SER A 90 35.76 -41.86 -0.77
C SER A 90 35.87 -40.36 -0.40
N GLN A 91 34.90 -39.52 -0.77
CA GLN A 91 34.93 -38.05 -0.59
C GLN A 91 33.60 -37.43 -0.09
N PRO A 92 33.11 -37.82 1.11
CA PRO A 92 31.84 -37.32 1.63
C PRO A 92 31.89 -35.83 1.99
N TYR A 93 30.95 -35.01 1.51
CA TYR A 93 30.84 -33.64 2.01
C TYR A 93 30.55 -33.63 3.51
N ILE A 94 31.27 -32.80 4.26
CA ILE A 94 31.19 -32.71 5.74
C ILE A 94 30.75 -31.33 6.22
N LYS A 95 30.73 -30.36 5.30
CA LYS A 95 30.36 -28.97 5.59
C LYS A 95 29.59 -28.40 4.41
N ALA A 96 28.48 -27.73 4.72
CA ALA A 96 27.77 -26.86 3.80
C ALA A 96 27.94 -25.41 4.24
N THR A 97 28.08 -24.50 3.29
CA THR A 97 28.11 -23.07 3.51
C THR A 97 27.04 -22.40 2.67
N VAL A 98 26.31 -21.43 3.21
CA VAL A 98 25.31 -20.68 2.45
C VAL A 98 25.47 -19.18 2.69
N ILE A 99 25.41 -18.40 1.62
CA ILE A 99 25.45 -16.93 1.67
C ILE A 99 24.06 -16.37 1.44
N TYR A 100 23.68 -15.42 2.29
CA TYR A 100 22.49 -14.59 2.20
C TYR A 100 22.88 -13.11 2.15
N TRP A 101 21.96 -12.25 1.72
CA TRP A 101 22.11 -10.82 2.00
C TRP A 101 22.06 -10.56 3.50
N ASN A 102 22.82 -9.56 3.96
CA ASN A 102 22.82 -9.21 5.38
C ASN A 102 21.41 -8.83 5.86
N ASN A 103 20.68 -8.05 5.06
CA ASN A 103 19.34 -7.56 5.40
C ASN A 103 18.20 -8.53 5.05
N ASP A 104 18.52 -9.77 4.64
CA ASP A 104 17.55 -10.87 4.57
C ASP A 104 17.44 -11.55 5.94
N GLU A 105 16.84 -10.86 6.91
CA GLU A 105 16.77 -11.31 8.32
C GLU A 105 16.24 -12.73 8.50
N GLN A 106 15.33 -13.17 7.65
CA GLN A 106 14.71 -14.48 7.76
C GLN A 106 15.36 -15.53 6.86
N ASN A 107 16.48 -15.23 6.20
CA ASN A 107 17.19 -16.14 5.30
C ASN A 107 16.25 -16.68 4.20
N PHE A 108 15.40 -15.83 3.61
CA PHE A 108 14.45 -16.21 2.56
C PHE A 108 15.10 -16.55 1.23
N CYS A 109 16.23 -15.93 0.92
CA CYS A 109 16.86 -15.99 -0.38
C CYS A 109 18.32 -16.47 -0.27
N PRO A 110 18.56 -17.79 -0.19
CA PRO A 110 19.92 -18.31 -0.24
C PRO A 110 20.49 -18.06 -1.64
N LEU A 111 21.63 -17.36 -1.69
CA LEU A 111 22.23 -16.86 -2.94
C LEU A 111 23.25 -17.85 -3.51
N LEU A 112 24.15 -18.34 -2.65
CA LEU A 112 25.26 -19.21 -3.01
C LEU A 112 25.36 -20.34 -1.99
N LEU A 113 25.39 -21.58 -2.46
CA LEU A 113 25.58 -22.79 -1.65
C LEU A 113 26.95 -23.39 -1.96
N GLY A 114 27.75 -23.69 -0.95
CA GLY A 114 29.03 -24.38 -1.06
C GLY A 114 29.03 -25.69 -0.30
N LEU A 115 29.43 -26.80 -0.93
CA LEU A 115 29.63 -28.11 -0.30
C LEU A 115 31.13 -28.43 -0.25
N HIS A 116 31.63 -28.83 0.92
CA HIS A 116 33.05 -28.95 1.19
C HIS A 116 33.43 -30.36 1.63
N PHE A 117 34.50 -30.89 1.03
CA PHE A 117 35.19 -32.11 1.44
C PHE A 117 36.69 -31.84 1.54
N GLY A 118 37.21 -31.74 2.77
CA GLY A 118 38.60 -31.35 3.00
C GLY A 118 38.93 -30.01 2.32
N ALA A 119 39.90 -30.03 1.39
CA ALA A 119 40.27 -28.86 0.58
C ALA A 119 39.38 -28.64 -0.65
N LYS A 120 38.62 -29.65 -1.09
CA LYS A 120 37.75 -29.57 -2.26
C LYS A 120 36.45 -28.84 -1.90
N LYS A 121 36.07 -27.88 -2.74
CA LYS A 121 34.85 -27.08 -2.57
C LYS A 121 34.09 -27.07 -3.88
N ASN A 122 32.79 -27.34 -3.81
CA ASN A 122 31.87 -27.22 -4.95
C ASN A 122 30.82 -26.18 -4.60
N PHE A 123 30.60 -25.23 -5.50
CA PHE A 123 29.68 -24.12 -5.28
C PHE A 123 28.56 -24.16 -6.31
N TYR A 124 27.39 -23.70 -5.87
CA TYR A 124 26.14 -23.79 -6.60
C TYR A 124 25.33 -22.51 -6.45
N THR A 125 24.66 -22.12 -7.52
CA THR A 125 23.65 -21.05 -7.52
C THR A 125 22.28 -21.63 -7.84
N LYS A 126 21.22 -20.94 -7.44
CA LYS A 126 19.87 -21.36 -7.83
C LYS A 126 19.68 -21.25 -9.34
N LYS A 127 18.98 -22.23 -9.92
CA LYS A 127 18.54 -22.19 -11.32
C LYS A 127 17.32 -21.31 -11.49
N GLU A 128 17.15 -20.71 -12.66
CA GLU A 128 15.92 -19.99 -13.00
C GLU A 128 14.68 -20.90 -13.02
N PRO A 129 13.50 -20.42 -12.57
CA PRO A 129 13.25 -19.13 -11.90
C PRO A 129 13.72 -19.13 -10.43
N TYR A 130 14.61 -18.20 -10.08
CA TYR A 130 15.38 -18.22 -8.82
C TYR A 130 14.57 -18.27 -7.52
N TYR A 131 13.33 -17.75 -7.52
CA TYR A 131 12.53 -17.57 -6.30
C TYR A 131 11.72 -18.80 -5.90
N THR A 132 11.36 -19.63 -6.88
CA THR A 132 10.50 -20.81 -6.67
C THR A 132 11.23 -22.11 -6.96
N ASN A 133 12.34 -22.05 -7.71
CA ASN A 133 13.10 -23.22 -8.03
C ASN A 133 13.87 -23.75 -6.80
N ARG A 134 13.90 -25.07 -6.68
CA ARG A 134 14.65 -25.84 -5.68
C ARG A 134 15.94 -26.42 -6.27
N ASP A 135 16.13 -26.28 -7.58
CA ASP A 135 17.29 -26.78 -8.30
C ASP A 135 18.48 -25.84 -8.14
N TRP A 136 19.62 -26.45 -7.82
CA TRP A 136 20.91 -25.80 -7.71
C TRP A 136 21.82 -26.30 -8.82
N GLU A 137 22.44 -25.37 -9.54
CA GLU A 137 23.35 -25.69 -10.63
C GLU A 137 24.80 -25.30 -10.27
N PRO A 138 25.78 -26.15 -10.62
CA PRO A 138 27.17 -25.79 -10.46
C PRO A 138 27.51 -24.67 -11.46
N GLY A 139 28.16 -23.61 -10.98
CA GLY A 139 28.70 -22.60 -11.88
C GLY A 139 30.15 -22.94 -12.23
N ASP A 140 30.48 -22.96 -13.52
CA ASP A 140 31.86 -23.20 -13.98
C ASP A 140 32.83 -22.14 -13.45
N ASP A 141 32.37 -20.90 -13.34
CA ASP A 141 33.08 -19.77 -12.74
C ASP A 141 33.35 -19.95 -11.23
N LEU A 142 32.71 -20.92 -10.56
CA LEU A 142 32.75 -21.06 -9.11
C LEU A 142 33.81 -22.06 -8.61
N LYS A 143 34.55 -22.72 -9.50
CA LYS A 143 35.50 -23.79 -9.12
C LYS A 143 36.70 -23.29 -8.29
N ASN A 144 36.97 -21.99 -8.28
CA ASN A 144 38.16 -21.39 -7.68
C ASN A 144 37.87 -20.29 -6.64
N LEU A 145 36.71 -20.29 -5.97
CA LEU A 145 36.40 -19.29 -4.95
C LEU A 145 37.30 -19.46 -3.70
N GLN A 146 38.40 -18.71 -3.65
CA GLN A 146 39.38 -18.79 -2.57
C GLN A 146 39.43 -17.51 -1.73
N LYS A 147 39.20 -16.34 -2.33
CA LYS A 147 39.30 -15.02 -1.70
C LYS A 147 37.99 -14.24 -1.77
N THR A 148 37.82 -13.21 -0.95
CA THR A 148 36.59 -12.40 -0.92
C THR A 148 36.25 -11.80 -2.27
N ASP A 149 37.25 -11.33 -3.03
CA ASP A 149 37.03 -10.76 -4.36
C ASP A 149 36.40 -11.79 -5.34
N ASP A 150 36.73 -13.09 -5.23
CA ASP A 150 36.11 -14.13 -6.08
C ASP A 150 34.61 -14.28 -5.78
N TYR A 151 34.23 -14.23 -4.49
CA TYR A 151 32.81 -14.31 -4.09
C TYR A 151 32.06 -13.06 -4.51
N LYS A 152 32.72 -11.90 -4.41
CA LYS A 152 32.16 -10.60 -4.77
C LYS A 152 31.70 -10.60 -6.23
N ASP A 153 32.54 -11.03 -7.16
CA ASP A 153 32.20 -11.10 -8.60
C ASP A 153 30.94 -11.95 -8.88
N VAL A 154 30.81 -13.08 -8.18
CA VAL A 154 29.65 -13.96 -8.29
C VAL A 154 28.41 -13.31 -7.71
N LEU A 155 28.53 -12.70 -6.52
CA LEU A 155 27.42 -12.08 -5.82
C LEU A 155 26.95 -10.80 -6.52
N ASP A 156 27.83 -10.06 -7.18
CA ASP A 156 27.48 -8.89 -7.97
C ASP A 156 26.68 -9.30 -9.23
N LYS A 157 27.06 -10.41 -9.90
CA LYS A 157 26.26 -11.01 -10.98
C LYS A 157 24.88 -11.46 -10.47
N LEU A 158 24.80 -12.03 -9.27
CA LEU A 158 23.52 -12.44 -8.67
C LEU A 158 22.67 -11.22 -8.30
N ASN A 159 23.27 -10.19 -7.72
CA ASN A 159 22.58 -8.93 -7.38
C ASN A 159 21.95 -8.28 -8.61
N GLU A 160 22.60 -8.31 -9.77
CA GLU A 160 22.01 -7.80 -11.01
C GLU A 160 20.76 -8.59 -11.42
N ARG A 161 20.76 -9.92 -11.20
CA ARG A 161 19.58 -10.79 -11.43
C ARG A 161 18.47 -10.52 -10.43
N PHE A 162 18.81 -10.18 -9.19
CA PHE A 162 17.89 -9.91 -8.09
C PHE A 162 17.61 -8.43 -7.85
N LYS A 163 17.97 -7.54 -8.77
CA LYS A 163 17.86 -6.07 -8.58
C LYS A 163 16.45 -5.55 -8.30
N ASN A 164 15.42 -6.36 -8.57
CA ASN A 164 14.02 -6.07 -8.27
C ASN A 164 13.57 -6.53 -6.88
N VAL A 165 14.38 -7.30 -6.15
CA VAL A 165 14.10 -7.68 -4.76
C VAL A 165 14.37 -6.47 -3.88
N VAL A 166 13.36 -6.09 -3.09
CA VAL A 166 13.41 -4.86 -2.31
C VAL A 166 12.90 -5.02 -0.89
N ILE A 167 13.46 -4.20 -0.02
CA ILE A 167 12.98 -3.86 1.30
C ILE A 167 12.38 -2.45 1.20
N VAL A 168 11.10 -2.32 1.53
CA VAL A 168 10.41 -1.02 1.46
C VAL A 168 10.61 -0.26 2.77
N ASN A 169 11.23 0.92 2.72
CA ASN A 169 11.37 1.80 3.87
C ASN A 169 10.04 2.54 4.12
N LEU A 170 9.37 2.20 5.21
CA LEU A 170 8.09 2.78 5.63
C LEU A 170 8.25 4.16 6.28
N LYS A 171 9.47 4.64 6.49
CA LYS A 171 9.75 5.99 6.99
C LYS A 171 10.10 6.98 5.87
N ALA A 172 10.16 6.51 4.62
CA ALA A 172 10.46 7.37 3.49
C ALA A 172 9.29 8.33 3.21
N LYS A 173 9.57 9.63 3.19
CA LYS A 173 8.62 10.72 3.01
C LYS A 173 8.28 10.96 1.54
N LYS A 174 7.32 11.85 1.30
CA LYS A 174 6.97 12.34 -0.03
C LYS A 174 8.22 12.87 -0.75
N ASP A 175 8.34 12.51 -2.03
CA ASP A 175 9.39 12.94 -2.96
C ASP A 175 10.80 12.45 -2.59
N GLU A 176 10.94 11.65 -1.54
CA GLU A 176 12.19 10.95 -1.24
C GLU A 176 12.42 9.78 -2.19
N SER A 177 13.70 9.45 -2.34
CA SER A 177 14.15 8.30 -3.11
C SER A 177 15.19 7.50 -2.31
N TYR A 178 15.24 6.19 -2.51
CA TYR A 178 16.20 5.33 -1.80
C TYR A 178 16.45 4.02 -2.56
N CYS A 179 17.53 3.32 -2.18
CA CYS A 179 17.88 2.01 -2.71
C CYS A 179 17.34 0.94 -1.77
N GLY A 180 16.36 0.16 -2.22
CA GLY A 180 15.73 -0.88 -1.40
C GLY A 180 16.43 -2.24 -1.42
N HIS A 181 17.57 -2.40 -2.09
CA HIS A 181 18.16 -3.73 -2.29
C HIS A 181 18.70 -4.33 -0.97
N PRO A 182 18.46 -5.61 -0.65
CA PRO A 182 18.84 -6.22 0.63
C PRO A 182 20.36 -6.28 0.89
N SER A 183 21.19 -6.14 -0.14
CA SER A 183 22.66 -6.09 0.02
C SER A 183 23.19 -4.72 0.50
N LEU A 184 22.31 -3.71 0.62
CA LEU A 184 22.67 -2.34 0.95
C LEU A 184 21.92 -1.88 2.21
N ASP A 185 22.54 -1.00 2.99
CA ASP A 185 21.91 -0.39 4.17
C ASP A 185 21.23 0.96 3.87
N CYS A 186 21.26 1.40 2.61
CA CYS A 186 20.73 2.69 2.17
C CYS A 186 19.23 2.91 2.42
N PHE A 187 18.44 1.86 2.64
CA PHE A 187 17.03 2.02 3.02
C PHE A 187 16.86 2.29 4.53
N LYS A 188 17.88 2.06 5.36
CA LYS A 188 17.82 2.27 6.82
C LYS A 188 18.01 3.75 7.17
N GLU A 189 18.95 4.39 6.48
CA GLU A 189 19.31 5.80 6.62
C GLU A 189 19.07 6.49 5.28
N LEU A 190 18.14 7.45 5.22
CA LEU A 190 17.74 8.13 3.98
C LEU A 190 18.84 9.04 3.36
N GLU A 191 20.04 9.00 3.92
CA GLU A 191 21.20 9.83 3.54
C GLU A 191 21.88 9.37 2.24
N CYS A 192 21.48 8.24 1.65
CA CYS A 192 22.01 7.77 0.36
C CYS A 192 21.57 8.61 -0.87
N ASN A 193 21.08 9.83 -0.70
CA ASN A 193 20.70 10.73 -1.81
C ASN A 193 21.83 11.71 -2.21
N SER A 194 23.03 11.63 -1.62
CA SER A 194 24.16 12.40 -2.13
C SER A 194 24.51 11.93 -3.55
N GLU A 195 24.96 12.83 -4.43
CA GLU A 195 25.41 12.49 -5.79
C GLU A 195 26.52 11.41 -5.79
N THR A 196 27.20 11.24 -4.66
CA THR A 196 28.24 10.24 -4.37
C THR A 196 27.70 8.87 -3.96
N HIS A 197 26.47 8.78 -3.41
CA HIS A 197 25.79 7.54 -3.06
C HIS A 197 24.74 7.18 -4.10
N ARG A 198 25.18 6.91 -5.33
CA ARG A 198 24.30 6.27 -6.31
C ARG A 198 23.84 4.93 -5.73
N CYS A 199 22.66 4.44 -6.13
CA CYS A 199 22.23 3.05 -5.95
C CYS A 199 23.14 2.09 -6.72
N ALA A 200 24.43 2.12 -6.42
CA ALA A 200 25.52 1.41 -7.02
C ALA A 200 26.23 0.73 -5.85
N GLY A 201 25.86 -0.52 -5.59
CA GLY A 201 26.71 -1.39 -4.78
C GLY A 201 27.71 -2.04 -5.71
N ASN A 202 28.99 -2.10 -5.34
CA ASN A 202 29.98 -3.04 -5.91
C ASN A 202 29.71 -3.46 -7.39
N ALA A 203 29.84 -2.54 -8.34
CA ALA A 203 29.58 -2.75 -9.78
C ALA A 203 28.10 -2.90 -10.26
N ALA A 204 27.14 -3.35 -9.44
CA ALA A 204 25.74 -3.47 -9.82
C ALA A 204 24.94 -2.16 -9.59
N LYS A 205 24.12 -1.76 -10.58
CA LYS A 205 23.26 -0.57 -10.49
C LYS A 205 21.83 -0.99 -10.13
N PHE A 206 21.45 -0.74 -8.89
CA PHE A 206 20.11 -1.03 -8.39
C PHE A 206 19.11 0.07 -8.79
N PRO A 207 17.87 -0.29 -9.14
CA PRO A 207 16.81 0.69 -9.34
C PRO A 207 16.50 1.46 -8.05
N THR A 208 16.28 2.76 -8.19
CA THR A 208 15.85 3.63 -7.09
C THR A 208 14.34 3.54 -6.90
N ILE A 209 13.91 3.39 -5.66
CA ILE A 209 12.51 3.50 -5.26
C ILE A 209 12.21 4.98 -5.02
N THR A 210 11.14 5.49 -5.63
CA THR A 210 10.60 6.82 -5.40
C THR A 210 9.31 6.74 -4.61
N VAL A 211 9.06 7.73 -3.77
CA VAL A 211 7.87 7.79 -2.92
C VAL A 211 6.97 8.94 -3.33
N LYS A 212 5.70 8.62 -3.62
CA LYS A 212 4.66 9.62 -3.91
C LYS A 212 3.59 9.58 -2.84
N GLU A 213 3.27 10.74 -2.28
CA GLU A 213 2.15 10.88 -1.34
C GLU A 213 0.84 11.11 -2.09
N LYS A 214 -0.23 10.49 -1.60
CA LYS A 214 -1.61 10.79 -1.97
C LYS A 214 -2.40 11.03 -0.68
N LYS A 215 -2.66 12.31 -0.37
CA LYS A 215 -3.49 12.71 0.77
C LYS A 215 -4.96 12.48 0.48
N ASP A 216 -5.70 12.10 1.51
CA ASP A 216 -7.16 11.93 1.48
C ASP A 216 -7.67 10.99 0.37
N ARG A 217 -6.84 10.02 -0.03
CA ARG A 217 -7.16 9.01 -1.04
C ARG A 217 -6.85 7.59 -0.53
N PRO A 218 -7.78 6.63 -0.66
CA PRO A 218 -9.13 6.81 -1.20
C PRO A 218 -10.09 7.56 -0.26
N PHE A 219 -9.75 7.72 1.02
CA PHE A 219 -10.64 8.30 2.02
C PHE A 219 -9.95 9.40 2.83
N SER A 220 -10.73 10.37 3.31
CA SER A 220 -10.25 11.41 4.21
C SER A 220 -9.73 10.86 5.53
N GLY A 221 -8.72 11.52 6.07
CA GLY A 221 -8.12 11.14 7.36
C GLY A 221 -7.03 10.09 7.26
N TYR A 222 -6.67 9.70 6.03
CA TYR A 222 -5.58 8.78 5.75
C TYR A 222 -4.64 9.37 4.71
N THR A 223 -3.36 9.06 4.87
CA THR A 223 -2.32 9.37 3.91
C THR A 223 -1.79 8.08 3.32
N LYS A 224 -1.76 8.01 1.98
CA LYS A 224 -1.21 6.87 1.23
C LYS A 224 0.15 7.25 0.66
N PHE A 225 1.20 6.51 1.02
CA PHE A 225 2.52 6.64 0.41
C PHE A 225 2.73 5.50 -0.58
N LYS A 226 2.98 5.85 -1.84
CA LYS A 226 3.21 4.91 -2.94
C LYS A 226 4.70 4.83 -3.25
N HIS A 227 5.27 3.65 -3.02
CA HIS A 227 6.65 3.28 -3.33
C HIS A 227 6.70 2.61 -4.71
N SER A 228 7.52 3.10 -5.62
CA SER A 228 7.65 2.50 -6.97
C SER A 228 9.01 2.78 -7.58
N PHE A 229 9.47 1.87 -8.43
CA PHE A 229 10.55 2.20 -9.36
C PHE A 229 10.05 3.16 -10.45
N LYS A 230 10.96 3.94 -11.03
CA LYS A 230 10.67 4.71 -12.25
C LYS A 230 10.33 3.77 -13.42
N THR A 231 11.07 2.67 -13.53
CA THR A 231 10.89 1.62 -14.53
C THR A 231 11.04 0.23 -13.89
N GLY A 232 10.30 -0.75 -14.40
CA GLY A 232 10.36 -2.14 -13.92
C GLY A 232 9.32 -2.48 -12.83
N LYS A 233 9.60 -3.55 -12.09
CA LYS A 233 8.71 -4.10 -11.06
C LYS A 233 9.51 -4.45 -9.80
N LEU A 234 8.84 -4.41 -8.66
CA LEU A 234 9.31 -4.75 -7.32
C LEU A 234 8.95 -6.20 -6.99
N ARG A 235 9.80 -6.85 -6.21
CA ARG A 235 9.53 -8.10 -5.48
C ARG A 235 9.82 -7.83 -4.00
N LEU A 236 8.78 -7.88 -3.18
CA LEU A 236 8.90 -7.53 -1.76
C LEU A 236 9.59 -8.65 -0.99
N LEU A 237 10.72 -8.34 -0.34
CA LEU A 237 11.36 -9.22 0.64
C LEU A 237 10.85 -8.93 2.05
N SER A 238 10.80 -7.66 2.43
CA SER A 238 10.31 -7.22 3.74
C SER A 238 9.98 -5.73 3.67
N THR A 239 9.58 -5.15 4.80
CA THR A 239 9.52 -3.71 4.96
C THR A 239 10.36 -3.29 6.18
N TYR A 240 10.78 -2.04 6.23
CA TYR A 240 11.59 -1.48 7.30
C TYR A 240 10.93 -0.25 7.93
N ASN A 241 10.75 -0.25 9.24
CA ASN A 241 10.22 0.89 10.01
C ASN A 241 11.06 1.17 11.26
N GLY A 242 12.39 1.21 11.11
CA GLY A 242 13.34 1.18 12.24
C GLY A 242 13.64 -0.23 12.75
N SER A 243 12.81 -1.20 12.39
CA SER A 243 13.07 -2.63 12.45
C SER A 243 12.45 -3.30 11.23
N TYR A 244 12.89 -4.53 10.93
CA TYR A 244 12.30 -5.33 9.86
C TYR A 244 10.93 -5.84 10.25
N ILE A 245 9.99 -5.71 9.32
CA ILE A 245 8.65 -6.29 9.41
C ILE A 245 8.53 -7.30 8.27
N PRO A 246 8.60 -8.62 8.58
CA PRO A 246 8.51 -9.67 7.58
C PRO A 246 7.06 -9.97 7.20
N PHE A 247 6.86 -10.76 6.14
CA PHE A 247 5.56 -11.31 5.79
C PHE A 247 5.37 -12.70 6.42
N TYR A 248 4.14 -13.06 6.79
CA TYR A 248 3.80 -14.45 7.16
C TYR A 248 3.98 -15.38 5.95
N ASP A 249 3.34 -15.01 4.85
CA ASP A 249 3.35 -15.77 3.60
C ASP A 249 4.25 -15.07 2.59
N GLN A 250 5.56 -15.17 2.80
CA GLN A 250 6.53 -14.55 1.90
C GLN A 250 6.41 -15.18 0.51
N ASN A 251 6.07 -14.36 -0.49
CA ASN A 251 6.05 -14.80 -1.88
C ASN A 251 6.86 -13.87 -2.78
N LEU A 252 8.18 -14.13 -2.85
CA LEU A 252 9.09 -13.45 -3.77
C LEU A 252 8.74 -13.68 -5.24
N SER A 253 7.86 -14.64 -5.58
CA SER A 253 7.39 -14.85 -6.95
C SER A 253 6.45 -13.74 -7.43
N THR A 254 5.84 -12.97 -6.51
CA THR A 254 4.89 -11.91 -6.87
C THR A 254 5.65 -10.65 -7.27
N GLU A 255 5.43 -10.21 -8.51
CA GLU A 255 5.91 -8.92 -9.01
C GLU A 255 4.83 -7.85 -8.83
N SER A 256 5.24 -6.64 -8.46
CA SER A 256 4.36 -5.49 -8.40
C SER A 256 4.99 -4.24 -9.01
N LYS A 257 4.22 -3.40 -9.69
CA LYS A 257 4.71 -2.10 -10.19
C LYS A 257 4.96 -1.09 -9.06
N SER A 258 4.26 -1.25 -7.94
CA SER A 258 4.33 -0.31 -6.81
C SER A 258 3.83 -0.96 -5.54
N VAL A 259 4.14 -0.41 -4.39
CA VAL A 259 3.58 -0.82 -3.10
C VAL A 259 3.05 0.42 -2.42
N SER A 260 1.92 0.33 -1.74
CA SER A 260 1.37 1.48 -1.03
C SER A 260 1.19 1.18 0.45
N VAL A 261 1.47 2.18 1.28
CA VAL A 261 1.36 2.08 2.73
C VAL A 261 0.39 3.15 3.19
N TYR A 262 -0.53 2.77 4.07
CA TYR A 262 -1.53 3.67 4.63
C TYR A 262 -1.19 4.05 6.06
N TYR A 263 -1.32 5.33 6.37
CA TYR A 263 -1.15 5.90 7.70
C TYR A 263 -2.38 6.73 8.06
N GLY A 264 -2.69 6.81 9.35
CA GLY A 264 -3.62 7.83 9.83
C GLY A 264 -2.97 9.21 9.68
N ILE A 265 -3.73 10.22 9.28
CA ILE A 265 -3.21 11.59 9.02
C ILE A 265 -2.54 12.26 10.23
N GLY A 266 -2.82 11.80 11.46
CA GLY A 266 -2.13 12.25 12.67
C GLY A 266 -0.71 11.69 12.84
N ASP A 267 -0.32 10.70 12.03
CA ASP A 267 1.00 10.07 12.07
C ASP A 267 1.95 10.69 11.04
N SER A 268 2.24 11.97 11.21
CA SER A 268 3.12 12.75 10.30
C SER A 268 4.56 12.25 10.23
N VAL A 269 4.98 11.43 11.20
CA VAL A 269 6.31 10.81 11.26
C VAL A 269 6.31 9.36 10.79
N MET A 270 5.18 8.87 10.26
CA MET A 270 5.01 7.53 9.65
C MET A 270 5.49 6.38 10.55
N LYS A 271 5.25 6.49 11.86
CA LYS A 271 5.69 5.48 12.83
C LYS A 271 4.75 4.28 12.91
N LYS A 272 3.49 4.45 12.51
CA LYS A 272 2.39 3.52 12.74
C LYS A 272 1.67 3.18 11.43
N PRO A 273 2.31 2.41 10.53
CA PRO A 273 1.68 1.96 9.31
C PRO A 273 0.48 1.08 9.65
N LEU A 274 -0.66 1.32 8.98
CA LEU A 274 -1.90 0.60 9.23
C LEU A 274 -2.05 -0.60 8.29
N LEU A 275 -1.81 -0.36 7.01
CA LEU A 275 -2.08 -1.32 5.95
C LEU A 275 -1.04 -1.20 4.83
N LEU A 276 -0.63 -2.34 4.31
CA LEU A 276 0.17 -2.44 3.10
C LEU A 276 -0.71 -2.95 1.94
N GLU A 277 -0.75 -2.20 0.85
CA GLU A 277 -1.45 -2.58 -0.38
C GLU A 277 -0.44 -2.93 -1.46
N VAL A 278 -0.54 -4.15 -1.97
CA VAL A 278 0.32 -4.68 -3.02
C VAL A 278 -0.54 -5.02 -4.24
N PRO A 279 -0.47 -4.23 -5.32
CA PRO A 279 -1.03 -4.59 -6.61
C PRO A 279 -0.54 -5.96 -7.06
N VAL A 280 -1.47 -6.81 -7.46
CA VAL A 280 -1.19 -8.10 -8.09
C VAL A 280 -1.54 -7.97 -9.56
N GLN A 281 -0.60 -8.32 -10.42
CA GLN A 281 -0.82 -8.25 -11.85
C GLN A 281 -1.81 -9.33 -12.28
N GLU A 282 -3.01 -8.91 -12.67
CA GLU A 282 -3.99 -9.75 -13.37
C GLU A 282 -4.34 -9.14 -14.74
N ARG A 283 -4.79 -9.99 -15.67
CA ARG A 283 -4.93 -9.62 -17.10
C ARG A 283 -6.03 -8.60 -17.39
N SER A 284 -6.99 -8.38 -16.48
CA SER A 284 -8.21 -7.63 -16.77
C SER A 284 -8.49 -6.48 -15.81
N PHE A 285 -8.13 -6.57 -14.52
CA PHE A 285 -8.37 -5.51 -13.55
C PHE A 285 -7.24 -5.45 -12.50
N PRO A 286 -6.88 -4.26 -12.00
CA PRO A 286 -5.92 -4.16 -10.91
C PRO A 286 -6.54 -4.81 -9.67
N LYS A 287 -6.05 -6.00 -9.30
CA LYS A 287 -6.37 -6.58 -8.00
C LYS A 287 -5.31 -6.17 -7.01
N TYR A 288 -5.72 -6.01 -5.76
CA TYR A 288 -4.85 -5.65 -4.66
C TYR A 288 -4.87 -6.76 -3.61
N LYS A 289 -3.69 -7.09 -3.08
CA LYS A 289 -3.55 -7.82 -1.83
C LYS A 289 -3.30 -6.81 -0.73
N HIS A 290 -4.14 -6.86 0.30
CA HIS A 290 -4.01 -6.02 1.48
C HIS A 290 -3.38 -6.85 2.59
N TYR A 291 -2.36 -6.29 3.24
CA TYR A 291 -1.69 -6.90 4.38
C TYR A 291 -1.84 -5.98 5.58
N ALA A 292 -2.35 -6.53 6.68
CA ALA A 292 -2.41 -5.86 7.96
C ALA A 292 -1.31 -6.39 8.87
N LEU A 293 -0.85 -5.57 9.81
CA LEU A 293 0.07 -6.04 10.85
C LEU A 293 -0.66 -7.01 11.78
N SER A 294 -0.04 -8.16 12.05
CA SER A 294 -0.42 -9.14 13.07
C SER A 294 0.86 -9.66 13.70
N ASP A 295 1.00 -9.56 15.02
CA ASP A 295 2.16 -10.05 15.78
C ASP A 295 3.52 -9.58 15.20
N GLY A 296 3.58 -8.33 14.79
CA GLY A 296 4.80 -7.72 14.21
C GLY A 296 5.14 -8.19 12.79
N ARG A 297 4.21 -8.83 12.08
CA ARG A 297 4.39 -9.32 10.70
C ARG A 297 3.23 -8.90 9.80
N TRP A 298 3.51 -8.76 8.51
CA TRP A 298 2.49 -8.54 7.50
C TRP A 298 1.74 -9.84 7.21
N LYS A 299 0.43 -9.85 7.50
CA LYS A 299 -0.47 -10.96 7.20
C LYS A 299 -1.45 -10.53 6.11
N HIS A 300 -1.57 -11.33 5.06
CA HIS A 300 -2.56 -11.09 4.02
C HIS A 300 -3.97 -11.21 4.61
N ASP A 301 -4.76 -10.15 4.48
CA ASP A 301 -6.14 -10.12 4.93
C ASP A 301 -7.07 -10.09 3.72
N ALA A 302 -7.58 -11.28 3.36
CA ALA A 302 -8.47 -11.43 2.22
C ALA A 302 -9.86 -10.80 2.44
N SER A 303 -10.21 -10.39 3.67
CA SER A 303 -11.48 -9.73 3.97
C SER A 303 -11.47 -8.23 3.65
N ILE A 304 -10.27 -7.64 3.52
CA ILE A 304 -10.09 -6.27 3.07
C ILE A 304 -10.21 -6.23 1.54
N LYS A 305 -11.10 -5.38 1.07
CA LYS A 305 -11.43 -5.11 -0.34
C LYS A 305 -11.49 -3.60 -0.53
N GLU A 306 -11.52 -3.17 -1.79
CA GLU A 306 -11.60 -1.74 -2.11
C GLU A 306 -12.88 -1.09 -1.53
N TYR A 307 -14.03 -1.75 -1.64
CA TYR A 307 -15.32 -1.22 -1.17
C TYR A 307 -15.44 -1.10 0.36
N ASN A 308 -14.68 -1.86 1.15
CA ASN A 308 -14.66 -1.74 2.62
C ASN A 308 -13.36 -1.17 3.17
N LEU A 309 -12.42 -0.76 2.31
CA LEU A 309 -11.08 -0.31 2.72
C LEU A 309 -11.13 0.84 3.74
N ALA A 310 -12.07 1.77 3.61
CA ALA A 310 -12.24 2.87 4.56
C ALA A 310 -12.57 2.37 5.96
N HIS A 311 -13.48 1.40 6.03
CA HIS A 311 -13.92 0.82 7.29
C HIS A 311 -12.79 0.04 7.94
N GLU A 312 -12.06 -0.77 7.17
CA GLU A 312 -10.94 -1.56 7.68
C GLU A 312 -9.79 -0.66 8.16
N LEU A 313 -9.54 0.47 7.47
CA LEU A 313 -8.59 1.48 7.95
C LEU A 313 -9.02 2.11 9.28
N ASP A 314 -10.32 2.39 9.49
CA ASP A 314 -10.83 2.87 10.78
C ASP A 314 -10.62 1.84 11.89
N GLU A 315 -10.89 0.57 11.61
CA GLU A 315 -10.67 -0.52 12.57
C GLU A 315 -9.19 -0.64 12.94
N LEU A 316 -8.29 -0.62 11.95
CA LEU A 316 -6.84 -0.69 12.18
C LEU A 316 -6.31 0.54 12.93
N ASN A 317 -6.76 1.74 12.57
CA ASN A 317 -6.36 2.99 13.21
C ASN A 317 -6.87 3.05 14.65
N CYS A 318 -8.08 2.58 14.89
CA CYS A 318 -8.60 2.42 16.23
C CYS A 318 -7.76 1.42 17.03
N ARG A 319 -7.61 0.20 16.54
CA ARG A 319 -6.90 -0.87 17.25
C ARG A 319 -5.46 -0.49 17.60
N TYR A 320 -4.70 0.06 16.65
CA TYR A 320 -3.28 0.29 16.82
C TYR A 320 -2.92 1.70 17.28
N ASN A 321 -3.76 2.70 16.96
CA ASN A 321 -3.43 4.10 17.21
C ASN A 321 -4.34 4.79 18.22
N GLY A 322 -5.36 4.11 18.75
CA GLY A 322 -6.28 4.74 19.70
C GLY A 322 -7.32 5.65 19.03
N VAL A 323 -7.31 5.76 17.69
CA VAL A 323 -8.10 6.78 16.97
C VAL A 323 -9.43 6.17 16.50
N ALA A 324 -10.52 6.56 17.14
CA ALA A 324 -11.87 6.07 16.81
C ALA A 324 -12.61 7.03 15.86
N THR A 325 -13.19 6.50 14.79
CA THR A 325 -14.07 7.28 13.91
C THR A 325 -15.47 7.38 14.52
N LEU A 326 -15.88 8.63 14.82
CA LEU A 326 -17.21 8.95 15.33
C LEU A 326 -18.28 8.47 14.35
N ASP A 327 -19.27 7.74 14.83
CA ASP A 327 -20.53 7.46 14.13
C ASP A 327 -21.67 8.13 14.89
N ILE A 328 -22.24 9.18 14.28
CA ILE A 328 -23.29 10.00 14.88
C ILE A 328 -24.67 9.35 14.80
N SER A 329 -24.82 8.20 14.13
CA SER A 329 -26.08 7.46 14.09
C SER A 329 -26.27 6.57 15.33
N GLN A 330 -25.20 6.34 16.09
CA GLN A 330 -25.20 5.45 17.25
C GLN A 330 -25.84 6.11 18.47
N ARG A 331 -26.65 5.33 19.19
CA ARG A 331 -27.35 5.77 20.42
C ARG A 331 -26.92 5.03 21.69
N GLY A 332 -26.18 3.95 21.51
CA GLY A 332 -25.56 3.19 22.59
C GLY A 332 -24.06 3.23 22.43
N ASN A 333 -23.34 2.87 23.49
CA ASN A 333 -21.90 2.75 23.47
C ASN A 333 -21.47 1.85 22.31
N TYR A 334 -20.39 2.24 21.64
CA TYR A 334 -19.86 1.45 20.54
C TYR A 334 -18.35 1.47 20.56
N CYS A 335 -17.80 0.45 19.92
CA CYS A 335 -16.41 0.42 19.57
C CYS A 335 -16.28 0.52 18.05
N CYS A 336 -15.04 0.57 17.61
CA CYS A 336 -14.69 0.15 16.26
C CYS A 336 -15.19 -1.31 16.14
N LYS A 337 -15.98 -1.63 15.10
CA LYS A 337 -16.64 -2.93 14.88
C LYS A 337 -15.58 -4.03 14.73
N HIS A 338 -14.99 -4.46 15.84
CA HIS A 338 -14.01 -5.52 15.78
C HIS A 338 -14.69 -6.89 15.73
N ARG A 339 -14.42 -7.65 14.67
CA ARG A 339 -14.93 -9.02 14.50
C ARG A 339 -14.30 -10.05 15.46
N TYR A 340 -13.17 -9.73 16.12
CA TYR A 340 -12.30 -10.75 16.73
C TYR A 340 -11.78 -10.45 18.15
N GLY A 341 -12.45 -9.63 18.95
CA GLY A 341 -11.96 -9.40 20.33
C GLY A 341 -12.74 -8.38 21.16
N LYS A 342 -12.51 -8.44 22.47
CA LYS A 342 -13.08 -7.59 23.52
C LYS A 342 -12.53 -6.15 23.48
N HIS A 343 -12.63 -5.46 22.35
CA HIS A 343 -12.45 -4.01 22.40
C HIS A 343 -13.70 -3.43 23.04
N THR A 344 -13.57 -3.09 24.33
CA THR A 344 -14.62 -2.45 25.11
C THR A 344 -14.98 -1.13 24.46
N GLU A 345 -16.29 -0.90 24.32
CA GLU A 345 -16.99 0.39 24.14
C GLU A 345 -16.12 1.65 24.25
N ARG A 346 -15.32 1.92 23.21
CA ARG A 346 -14.33 3.01 23.24
C ARG A 346 -14.99 4.38 23.15
N ILE A 347 -16.14 4.45 22.49
CA ILE A 347 -16.98 5.65 22.47
C ILE A 347 -18.17 5.38 23.40
N SER A 348 -18.22 6.15 24.48
CA SER A 348 -19.35 6.22 25.39
C SER A 348 -20.41 7.13 24.78
N VAL A 349 -21.66 6.66 24.76
CA VAL A 349 -22.81 7.39 24.27
C VAL A 349 -23.82 7.53 25.39
N VAL A 350 -24.06 8.76 25.83
CA VAL A 350 -24.95 9.07 26.95
C VAL A 350 -26.10 9.94 26.44
N ASN A 351 -27.34 9.51 26.69
CA ASN A 351 -28.51 10.37 26.45
C ASN A 351 -28.49 11.54 27.44
N LYS A 352 -28.49 12.77 26.94
CA LYS A 352 -28.49 14.00 27.74
C LYS A 352 -29.90 14.60 27.75
N GLU A 353 -30.42 14.81 28.94
CA GLU A 353 -31.70 15.49 29.15
C GLU A 353 -31.43 16.97 29.38
N TYR A 354 -31.99 17.82 28.53
CA TYR A 354 -31.95 19.28 28.65
C TYR A 354 -33.37 19.77 28.95
N ASN A 355 -33.58 20.40 30.11
CA ASN A 355 -34.91 20.78 30.61
C ASN A 355 -35.68 21.73 29.67
N ASN A 356 -34.98 22.52 28.87
CA ASN A 356 -35.56 23.53 28.00
C ASN A 356 -35.63 23.10 26.52
N LEU A 357 -35.18 21.88 26.20
CA LEU A 357 -35.28 21.33 24.86
C LEU A 357 -36.69 20.76 24.65
N ASN A 358 -37.29 21.00 23.49
CA ASN A 358 -38.57 20.36 23.16
C ASN A 358 -38.41 18.83 23.22
N ASN A 359 -39.38 18.13 23.82
CA ASN A 359 -39.43 16.67 23.96
C ASN A 359 -39.35 15.90 22.63
N GLU A 360 -39.56 16.59 21.50
CA GLU A 360 -39.38 16.06 20.15
C GLU A 360 -37.91 15.78 19.78
N TYR A 361 -36.97 16.44 20.46
CA TYR A 361 -35.54 16.29 20.20
C TYR A 361 -34.86 15.45 21.28
N LYS A 362 -33.90 14.61 20.85
CA LYS A 362 -33.05 13.81 21.75
C LYS A 362 -31.60 14.20 21.53
N VAL A 363 -30.81 14.21 22.60
CA VAL A 363 -29.39 14.56 22.53
C VAL A 363 -28.55 13.40 23.03
N TYR A 364 -27.57 12.99 22.23
CA TYR A 364 -26.62 11.96 22.62
C TYR A 364 -25.22 12.57 22.69
N GLU A 365 -24.57 12.45 23.84
CA GLU A 365 -23.18 12.82 24.04
C GLU A 365 -22.27 11.63 23.72
N HIS A 366 -21.43 11.81 22.71
CA HIS A 366 -20.35 10.92 22.37
C HIS A 366 -19.07 11.41 23.01
N SER A 367 -18.45 10.58 23.84
CA SER A 367 -17.16 10.87 24.48
C SER A 367 -16.25 9.65 24.41
N ILE A 368 -14.93 9.88 24.42
CA ILE A 368 -13.97 8.79 24.55
C ILE A 368 -14.11 8.21 25.97
N ASN A 369 -14.35 6.90 26.07
CA ASN A 369 -14.53 6.23 27.35
C ASN A 369 -13.22 6.23 28.15
N SER A 370 -13.17 7.04 29.20
CA SER A 370 -12.01 7.20 30.08
C SER A 370 -11.79 6.00 31.00
N ASN A 371 -12.79 5.12 31.16
CA ASN A 371 -12.68 3.92 31.99
C ASN A 371 -11.80 2.84 31.35
N VAL A 372 -11.39 3.02 30.09
CA VAL A 372 -10.34 2.24 29.46
C VAL A 372 -9.00 2.76 29.96
N ALA A 373 -8.77 2.59 31.27
CA ALA A 373 -7.61 3.09 31.97
C ALA A 373 -6.33 2.55 31.32
N GLU A 374 -5.41 3.46 30.98
CA GLU A 374 -4.02 3.16 30.60
C GLU A 374 -3.76 2.52 29.23
N GLU A 375 -4.70 2.54 28.28
CA GLU A 375 -4.36 2.13 26.91
C GLU A 375 -3.27 3.06 26.32
N THR A 376 -2.15 2.46 25.91
CA THR A 376 -1.12 3.11 25.11
C THR A 376 -1.27 2.65 23.66
N PRO A 377 -1.54 3.56 22.71
CA PRO A 377 -1.65 5.02 22.82
C PRO A 377 -3.01 5.53 23.36
N LYS A 378 -2.99 6.74 23.94
CA LYS A 378 -4.18 7.44 24.43
C LYS A 378 -5.25 7.54 23.33
N SER A 379 -6.48 7.14 23.65
CA SER A 379 -7.59 7.18 22.72
C SER A 379 -8.01 8.61 22.34
N SER A 380 -8.45 8.80 21.10
CA SER A 380 -8.92 10.07 20.55
C SER A 380 -9.93 9.85 19.43
N PHE A 381 -10.69 10.89 19.06
CA PHE A 381 -11.54 10.85 17.87
C PHE A 381 -10.74 11.10 16.59
N ASN A 382 -11.20 10.52 15.48
CA ASN A 382 -10.75 10.89 14.16
C ASN A 382 -11.21 12.32 13.82
N GLY A 383 -10.28 13.26 13.91
CA GLY A 383 -10.53 14.66 13.64
C GLY A 383 -10.87 15.01 12.19
N ASN A 384 -10.82 14.09 11.24
CA ASN A 384 -10.90 14.40 9.81
C ASN A 384 -12.24 13.99 9.20
N ARG A 385 -12.89 13.01 9.80
CA ARG A 385 -14.16 12.47 9.32
C ARG A 385 -14.98 11.89 10.45
N PHE A 386 -16.26 11.73 10.17
CA PHE A 386 -17.23 11.01 10.97
C PHE A 386 -18.18 10.24 10.04
N ARG A 387 -19.01 9.36 10.61
CA ARG A 387 -20.01 8.58 9.89
C ARG A 387 -21.41 8.97 10.33
N ASP A 388 -22.35 8.99 9.39
CA ASP A 388 -23.80 8.97 9.64
C ASP A 388 -24.32 7.62 9.15
N GLY A 389 -24.19 6.61 10.02
CA GLY A 389 -24.50 5.23 9.67
C GLY A 389 -23.51 4.66 8.65
N GLY A 390 -24.00 4.32 7.46
CA GLY A 390 -23.16 3.79 6.36
C GLY A 390 -22.40 4.86 5.58
N ASN A 391 -22.69 6.15 5.80
CA ASN A 391 -22.14 7.25 5.01
C ASN A 391 -20.95 7.89 5.71
N ASP A 392 -19.87 8.12 4.96
CA ASP A 392 -18.69 8.86 5.40
C ASP A 392 -18.83 10.36 5.13
N HIS A 393 -18.48 11.18 6.12
CA HIS A 393 -18.53 12.63 6.04
C HIS A 393 -17.23 13.28 6.50
N ARG A 394 -16.86 14.39 5.84
CA ARG A 394 -15.76 15.26 6.27
C ARG A 394 -16.32 16.42 7.09
N TRP A 395 -15.54 16.90 8.05
CA TRP A 395 -15.86 18.14 8.75
C TRP A 395 -15.74 19.34 7.79
N SER A 396 -16.80 20.15 7.69
CA SER A 396 -16.74 21.37 6.88
C SER A 396 -15.78 22.37 7.51
N GLY A 397 -14.82 22.89 6.76
CA GLY A 397 -13.76 23.76 7.29
C GLY A 397 -12.50 23.00 7.76
N GLY A 398 -12.39 21.71 7.43
CA GLY A 398 -11.18 20.92 7.63
C GLY A 398 -11.12 20.18 8.97
N PRO A 399 -9.99 19.51 9.26
CA PRO A 399 -9.86 18.65 10.42
C PRO A 399 -10.03 19.40 11.76
N ILE A 400 -10.68 18.75 12.73
CA ILE A 400 -10.86 19.23 14.10
C ILE A 400 -9.92 18.43 15.01
N SER A 401 -8.95 19.12 15.62
CA SER A 401 -8.00 18.49 16.53
C SER A 401 -8.57 18.39 17.95
N ASN A 402 -8.11 17.41 18.73
CA ASN A 402 -8.39 17.30 20.16
C ASN A 402 -9.88 17.36 20.54
N ILE A 403 -10.74 16.68 19.77
CA ILE A 403 -12.16 16.55 20.10
C ILE A 403 -12.29 15.85 21.46
N LYS A 404 -13.04 16.46 22.37
CA LYS A 404 -13.31 15.93 23.72
C LYS A 404 -14.66 15.24 23.76
N THR A 405 -15.70 15.93 23.32
CA THR A 405 -17.07 15.45 23.30
C THR A 405 -17.77 15.90 22.03
N VAL A 406 -18.76 15.12 21.59
CA VAL A 406 -19.62 15.47 20.47
C VAL A 406 -21.07 15.25 20.89
N LEU A 407 -21.88 16.31 20.84
CA LEU A 407 -23.31 16.24 21.12
C LEU A 407 -24.05 16.15 19.79
N VAL A 408 -24.87 15.12 19.64
CA VAL A 408 -25.67 14.87 18.43
C VAL A 408 -27.14 15.01 18.77
N TYR A 409 -27.80 15.95 18.11
CA TYR A 409 -29.21 16.24 18.27
C TYR A 409 -30.02 15.52 17.19
N PHE A 410 -31.03 14.78 17.63
CA PHE A 410 -31.90 13.98 16.78
C PHE A 410 -33.31 14.57 16.72
N SER A 411 -33.91 14.54 15.54
CA SER A 411 -35.35 14.70 15.34
C SER A 411 -35.92 13.35 14.89
N GLY A 412 -36.69 12.72 15.77
CA GLY A 412 -37.09 11.31 15.60
C GLY A 412 -35.86 10.41 15.52
N ASP A 413 -35.69 9.73 14.38
CA ASP A 413 -34.56 8.81 14.17
C ASP A 413 -33.33 9.40 13.49
N TYR A 414 -33.39 10.67 13.06
CA TYR A 414 -32.36 11.27 12.22
C TYR A 414 -31.52 12.29 13.00
N PRO A 415 -30.18 12.21 12.96
CA PRO A 415 -29.34 13.26 13.47
C PRO A 415 -29.48 14.49 12.55
N ILE A 416 -29.66 15.69 13.15
CA ILE A 416 -29.93 16.94 12.41
C ILE A 416 -28.97 18.08 12.75
N LEU A 417 -28.37 18.07 13.95
CA LEU A 417 -27.42 19.09 14.41
C LEU A 417 -26.34 18.40 15.26
N ILE A 418 -25.09 18.87 15.12
CA ILE A 418 -23.92 18.37 15.84
C ILE A 418 -23.22 19.55 16.49
N TYR A 419 -22.84 19.39 17.74
CA TYR A 419 -21.90 20.24 18.45
C TYR A 419 -20.63 19.45 18.76
N VAL A 420 -19.47 20.00 18.43
CA VAL A 420 -18.17 19.39 18.67
C VAL A 420 -17.40 20.28 19.64
N ASP A 421 -17.16 19.77 20.85
CA ASP A 421 -16.26 20.40 21.83
C ASP A 421 -14.84 19.90 21.61
N SER A 422 -13.90 20.83 21.51
CA SER A 422 -12.48 20.55 21.32
C SER A 422 -11.63 21.38 22.29
N THR A 423 -10.33 21.09 22.39
CA THR A 423 -9.46 21.86 23.28
C THR A 423 -9.30 23.31 22.81
N GLY A 424 -10.06 24.21 23.42
CA GLY A 424 -9.96 25.66 23.22
C GLY A 424 -10.85 26.22 22.12
N ASP A 425 -11.71 25.40 21.51
CA ASP A 425 -12.65 25.78 20.45
C ASP A 425 -13.87 24.87 20.45
N HIS A 426 -14.97 25.33 19.86
CA HIS A 426 -16.14 24.50 19.59
C HIS A 426 -16.74 24.81 18.23
N LYS A 427 -17.39 23.81 17.62
CA LYS A 427 -17.97 23.95 16.28
C LYS A 427 -19.35 23.34 16.21
N TRP A 428 -20.22 24.00 15.45
CA TRP A 428 -21.57 23.52 15.15
C TRP A 428 -21.67 23.08 13.68
N PHE A 429 -22.41 22.00 13.44
CA PHE A 429 -22.69 21.51 12.09
C PHE A 429 -24.16 21.11 11.98
N LYS A 430 -24.84 21.55 10.93
CA LYS A 430 -26.21 21.14 10.62
C LYS A 430 -26.27 20.24 9.40
N ARG A 431 -27.23 19.32 9.42
CA ARG A 431 -27.56 18.46 8.27
C ARG A 431 -28.29 19.29 7.22
N ARG A 432 -27.86 19.19 5.96
CA ARG A 432 -28.61 19.67 4.80
C ARG A 432 -29.55 18.58 4.28
N PRO A 433 -30.63 18.96 3.56
CA PRO A 433 -31.44 18.01 2.83
C PRO A 433 -30.56 17.10 1.97
N CYS A 434 -30.77 15.79 2.08
CA CYS A 434 -29.96 14.84 1.34
C CYS A 434 -30.24 15.01 -0.15
N ARG A 435 -29.19 15.04 -0.96
CA ARG A 435 -29.33 14.95 -2.42
C ARG A 435 -29.67 13.48 -2.74
N GLY A 436 -30.28 13.21 -3.89
CA GLY A 436 -30.70 11.86 -4.27
C GLY A 436 -29.61 10.80 -3.99
N TYR A 437 -30.02 9.55 -3.75
CA TYR A 437 -29.17 8.43 -3.30
C TYR A 437 -28.77 8.41 -1.81
N GLY A 438 -29.38 9.25 -0.97
CA GLY A 438 -29.19 9.17 0.48
C GLY A 438 -27.89 9.79 1.01
N TYR A 439 -27.15 10.51 0.16
CA TYR A 439 -25.98 11.28 0.57
C TYR A 439 -26.42 12.63 1.15
N CYS A 440 -26.18 12.78 2.45
CA CYS A 440 -26.47 14.01 3.18
C CYS A 440 -25.17 14.81 3.36
N VAL A 441 -25.28 16.14 3.40
CA VAL A 441 -24.12 17.02 3.58
C VAL A 441 -24.24 17.72 4.92
N TRP A 442 -23.12 17.83 5.64
CA TRP A 442 -23.03 18.56 6.89
C TRP A 442 -22.29 19.87 6.67
N THR A 443 -22.78 20.97 7.25
CA THR A 443 -22.17 22.30 7.08
C THR A 443 -22.19 23.09 8.39
N GLY A 444 -21.13 23.87 8.62
CA GLY A 444 -21.07 24.90 9.66
C GLY A 444 -21.65 26.26 9.24
N ARG A 445 -22.18 26.39 8.01
CA ARG A 445 -22.75 27.66 7.50
C ARG A 445 -24.16 27.93 8.06
N ASP A 446 -24.50 29.22 8.13
CA ASP A 446 -25.77 29.74 8.67
C ASP A 446 -26.09 29.14 10.05
N LEU A 447 -25.08 29.21 10.93
CA LEU A 447 -25.09 28.86 12.34
C LEU A 447 -24.40 29.94 13.19
N ASP A 448 -24.35 31.18 12.69
CA ASP A 448 -23.65 32.29 13.35
C ASP A 448 -24.23 32.57 14.76
N ASP A 449 -25.55 32.42 14.91
CA ASP A 449 -26.26 32.55 16.19
C ASP A 449 -25.78 31.53 17.26
N LEU A 450 -25.17 30.41 16.84
CA LEU A 450 -24.64 29.37 17.72
C LEU A 450 -23.13 29.44 17.92
N LYS A 451 -22.40 30.29 17.19
CA LYS A 451 -20.93 30.28 17.14
C LYS A 451 -20.26 30.46 18.51
N ASP A 452 -20.85 31.29 19.37
CA ASP A 452 -20.35 31.58 20.72
C ASP A 452 -21.20 30.92 21.81
N LYS A 453 -22.00 29.91 21.45
CA LYS A 453 -22.96 29.25 22.33
C LYS A 453 -22.53 27.81 22.59
N THR A 454 -22.43 27.49 23.88
CA THR A 454 -22.27 26.13 24.39
C THR A 454 -23.64 25.53 24.71
N PRO A 455 -23.81 24.19 24.62
CA PRO A 455 -25.02 23.50 25.07
C PRO A 455 -25.31 23.62 26.58
N GLU A 456 -24.31 23.97 27.38
CA GLU A 456 -24.49 24.30 28.79
C GLU A 456 -24.69 25.82 28.93
N GLY A 457 -25.85 26.26 29.45
CA GLY A 457 -26.15 27.66 29.77
C GLY A 457 -27.49 28.19 29.26
N ASP A 458 -27.67 29.51 29.27
CA ASP A 458 -28.91 30.20 28.84
C ASP A 458 -29.13 30.18 27.30
N SER A 459 -28.43 29.32 26.57
CA SER A 459 -28.46 29.19 25.11
C SER A 459 -29.59 28.31 24.58
N ASP A 460 -30.33 27.64 25.47
CA ASP A 460 -31.32 26.61 25.11
C ASP A 460 -32.38 27.10 24.13
N HIS A 461 -32.87 28.34 24.27
CA HIS A 461 -33.85 28.90 23.34
C HIS A 461 -33.30 29.02 21.91
N THR A 462 -32.06 29.49 21.75
CA THR A 462 -31.41 29.65 20.44
C THR A 462 -31.14 28.29 19.79
N ILE A 463 -30.74 27.29 20.57
CA ILE A 463 -30.53 25.92 20.10
C ILE A 463 -31.87 25.32 19.65
N ASN A 464 -32.93 25.46 20.46
CA ASN A 464 -34.26 24.94 20.13
C ASN A 464 -34.87 25.60 18.88
N ASP A 465 -34.73 26.92 18.73
CA ASP A 465 -35.15 27.64 17.52
C ASP A 465 -34.39 27.14 16.27
N THR A 466 -33.08 26.92 16.41
CA THR A 466 -32.25 26.39 15.33
C THR A 466 -32.68 24.97 14.94
N LEU A 467 -32.91 24.09 15.92
CA LEU A 467 -33.40 22.73 15.68
C LEU A 467 -34.76 22.73 14.97
N LYS A 468 -35.68 23.59 15.40
CA LYS A 468 -36.98 23.76 14.75
C LYS A 468 -36.83 24.20 13.30
N LYS A 469 -36.00 25.22 13.02
CA LYS A 469 -35.72 25.68 11.65
C LYS A 469 -35.12 24.58 10.77
N ILE A 470 -34.17 23.80 11.30
CA ILE A 470 -33.56 22.68 10.58
C ILE A 470 -34.60 21.59 10.31
N SER A 471 -35.38 21.20 11.32
CA SER A 471 -36.42 20.17 11.21
C SER A 471 -37.48 20.56 10.16
N GLU A 472 -37.98 21.79 10.19
CA GLU A 472 -38.89 22.33 9.17
C GLU A 472 -38.29 22.32 7.76
N THR A 473 -36.99 22.60 7.65
CA THR A 473 -36.27 22.57 6.37
C THR A 473 -36.10 21.16 5.82
N LEU A 474 -35.81 20.18 6.69
CA LEU A 474 -35.64 18.78 6.30
C LEU A 474 -36.97 18.07 6.03
N THR A 475 -38.06 18.50 6.67
CA THR A 475 -39.40 17.89 6.52
C THR A 475 -40.24 18.51 5.43
N LYS A 476 -39.90 19.72 4.94
CA LYS A 476 -40.48 20.28 3.72
C LYS A 476 -40.20 19.33 2.56
N LYS A 477 -41.15 18.41 2.31
CA LYS A 477 -41.17 17.59 1.11
C LYS A 477 -40.97 18.52 -0.07
N CYS A 478 -39.99 18.21 -0.92
CA CYS A 478 -39.96 18.80 -2.24
C CYS A 478 -41.24 18.34 -2.94
N ILE A 479 -42.28 19.18 -2.92
CA ILE A 479 -43.49 18.96 -3.70
C ILE A 479 -43.06 19.27 -5.12
N HIS A 480 -42.78 18.23 -5.90
CA HIS A 480 -42.55 18.40 -7.32
C HIS A 480 -43.91 18.59 -7.99
N LEU A 481 -44.05 19.65 -8.78
CA LEU A 481 -45.26 19.92 -9.57
C LEU A 481 -45.60 18.74 -10.51
N SER A 482 -44.64 17.90 -10.86
CA SER A 482 -44.85 16.68 -11.65
C SER A 482 -45.60 15.57 -10.91
N ASP A 483 -45.60 15.54 -9.57
CA ASP A 483 -46.37 14.58 -8.78
C ASP A 483 -47.90 14.84 -8.85
N LEU A 484 -48.31 15.99 -9.42
CA LEU A 484 -49.71 16.36 -9.61
C LEU A 484 -50.24 16.09 -11.03
N GLU A 485 -49.38 15.86 -12.04
CA GLU A 485 -49.83 15.68 -13.44
C GLU A 485 -49.44 14.35 -14.09
N TYR A 486 -48.39 13.66 -13.65
CA TYR A 486 -47.99 12.38 -14.24
C TYR A 486 -47.91 11.29 -13.18
N GLY A 487 -48.85 10.35 -13.26
CA GLY A 487 -48.90 9.16 -12.42
C GLY A 487 -47.56 8.43 -12.44
N SER A 488 -46.92 8.41 -11.26
CA SER A 488 -45.81 7.56 -10.82
C SER A 488 -45.22 6.63 -11.89
N ASN A 489 -44.19 7.09 -12.61
CA ASN A 489 -43.09 6.25 -13.09
C ASN A 489 -41.88 7.12 -13.47
N LEU A 490 -40.81 6.96 -12.68
CA LEU A 490 -39.43 7.48 -12.86
C LEU A 490 -39.24 9.01 -12.97
N CYS A 491 -38.86 9.61 -11.84
CA CYS A 491 -38.42 11.01 -11.75
C CYS A 491 -36.95 11.14 -12.21
N LEU A 492 -36.72 11.14 -13.53
CA LEU A 492 -35.43 11.51 -14.15
C LEU A 492 -35.22 13.04 -14.19
N GLU A 493 -36.28 13.84 -14.02
CA GLU A 493 -36.20 15.32 -13.99
C GLU A 493 -35.67 15.90 -12.68
N TYR A 494 -35.53 15.10 -11.61
CA TYR A 494 -34.97 15.54 -10.33
C TYR A 494 -33.54 16.10 -10.46
N ASN A 495 -32.77 15.59 -11.44
CA ASN A 495 -31.43 16.10 -11.73
C ASN A 495 -31.46 17.42 -12.53
N ARG A 496 -32.47 17.65 -13.37
CA ARG A 496 -32.49 18.78 -14.32
C ARG A 496 -32.69 20.13 -13.63
N CYS A 497 -33.69 20.25 -12.74
CA CYS A 497 -33.93 21.51 -12.02
C CYS A 497 -32.89 21.84 -10.93
N TYR A 498 -32.12 20.85 -10.46
CA TYR A 498 -31.08 21.06 -9.45
C TYR A 498 -29.74 21.48 -10.08
N ILE A 499 -29.42 20.95 -11.27
CA ILE A 499 -28.26 21.37 -12.07
C ILE A 499 -28.40 22.85 -12.47
N ASP A 500 -29.54 23.26 -13.00
CA ASP A 500 -29.75 24.63 -13.50
C ASP A 500 -29.80 25.71 -12.41
N LYS A 501 -30.12 25.36 -11.15
CA LYS A 501 -30.30 26.34 -10.06
C LYS A 501 -29.17 26.38 -9.02
N TYR A 502 -28.39 25.29 -8.88
CA TYR A 502 -27.42 25.17 -7.78
C TYR A 502 -26.03 24.69 -8.19
N ILE A 503 -25.81 24.33 -9.46
CA ILE A 503 -24.45 24.08 -9.99
C ILE A 503 -23.84 25.35 -10.59
N PHE A 504 -24.66 26.31 -11.04
CA PHE A 504 -24.21 27.61 -11.58
C PHE A 504 -24.83 28.83 -10.88
N PRO A 505 -24.52 29.07 -9.60
CA PRO A 505 -24.26 30.44 -9.20
C PRO A 505 -22.92 30.53 -8.45
N ASP A 506 -21.98 31.26 -9.04
CA ASP A 506 -20.81 31.89 -8.41
C ASP A 506 -20.07 31.07 -7.34
N ASN A 507 -19.57 29.87 -7.67
CA ASN A 507 -18.61 29.15 -6.83
C ASN A 507 -17.19 29.33 -7.38
N GLU A 508 -16.45 30.33 -6.87
CA GLU A 508 -15.01 30.51 -7.14
C GLU A 508 -14.12 29.43 -6.48
N ASP A 509 -14.63 28.67 -5.50
CA ASP A 509 -13.82 27.71 -4.70
C ASP A 509 -13.80 26.26 -5.21
N LEU A 510 -14.54 25.92 -6.29
CA LEU A 510 -14.56 24.56 -6.84
C LEU A 510 -13.79 24.40 -8.16
N THR A 511 -13.22 25.48 -8.69
CA THR A 511 -12.51 25.48 -9.97
C THR A 511 -10.98 25.38 -9.87
N GLU A 512 -10.37 25.50 -8.68
CA GLU A 512 -8.90 25.53 -8.58
C GLU A 512 -8.22 24.16 -8.39
N ASP A 513 -8.91 23.08 -7.98
CA ASP A 513 -8.23 21.79 -7.69
C ASP A 513 -8.93 20.53 -8.25
N PHE A 514 -10.00 20.68 -9.04
CA PHE A 514 -10.67 19.55 -9.71
C PHE A 514 -10.20 19.41 -11.17
N ASP A 515 -8.98 18.92 -11.33
CA ASP A 515 -8.48 18.48 -12.64
C ASP A 515 -9.22 17.18 -13.05
N PHE A 516 -10.23 17.30 -13.90
CA PHE A 516 -10.81 16.17 -14.62
C PHE A 516 -9.76 15.65 -15.60
N GLY A 517 -8.87 14.78 -15.09
CA GLY A 517 -7.94 14.02 -15.90
C GLY A 517 -8.68 13.13 -16.90
N THR A 518 -8.90 13.66 -18.09
CA THR A 518 -9.12 12.96 -19.36
C THR A 518 -10.05 11.74 -19.34
N GLY A 519 -11.36 11.99 -19.40
CA GLY A 519 -12.31 11.09 -20.08
C GLY A 519 -13.62 10.76 -19.33
N PRO A 520 -14.73 10.52 -20.06
CA PRO A 520 -16.05 10.20 -19.48
C PRO A 520 -16.10 8.89 -18.67
N PHE A 521 -15.04 8.07 -18.71
CA PHE A 521 -14.98 6.79 -18.02
C PHE A 521 -14.61 6.89 -16.53
N ASP A 522 -13.92 7.95 -16.09
CA ASP A 522 -13.64 8.14 -14.66
C ASP A 522 -14.89 8.52 -13.85
N PHE A 523 -15.90 9.08 -14.53
CA PHE A 523 -17.22 9.29 -13.95
C PHE A 523 -17.92 7.95 -13.65
N LEU A 524 -17.78 6.94 -14.52
CA LEU A 524 -18.43 5.63 -14.35
C LEU A 524 -17.78 4.76 -13.26
N ASN A 525 -16.45 4.85 -13.07
CA ASN A 525 -15.76 4.11 -12.00
C ASN A 525 -16.24 4.47 -10.59
N PHE A 526 -16.78 5.68 -10.39
CA PHE A 526 -17.37 6.08 -9.11
C PHE A 526 -18.79 5.50 -8.89
N TYR A 527 -19.51 5.18 -9.97
CA TYR A 527 -20.88 4.63 -9.95
C TYR A 527 -20.95 3.10 -10.03
N ASP A 528 -19.85 2.41 -10.37
CA ASP A 528 -19.79 0.95 -10.54
C ASP A 528 -20.01 0.15 -9.23
N HIS A 529 -20.10 0.83 -8.07
CA HIS A 529 -20.17 0.17 -6.77
C HIS A 529 -21.56 0.16 -6.13
N THR A 530 -22.57 0.75 -6.76
CA THR A 530 -23.98 0.73 -6.29
C THR A 530 -24.97 0.14 -7.27
N LEU A 531 -24.53 -0.21 -8.47
CA LEU A 531 -25.39 -0.70 -9.55
C LEU A 531 -25.04 -2.15 -9.90
N ASP A 532 -26.01 -3.05 -9.76
CA ASP A 532 -25.89 -4.43 -10.21
C ASP A 532 -26.09 -4.49 -11.73
N PHE A 533 -24.98 -4.61 -12.47
CA PHE A 533 -24.99 -4.70 -13.94
C PHE A 533 -25.42 -6.08 -14.48
N SER A 534 -25.89 -7.00 -13.63
CA SER A 534 -26.55 -8.21 -14.13
C SER A 534 -27.88 -7.89 -14.83
N ASP A 535 -28.46 -6.71 -14.58
CA ASP A 535 -29.57 -6.19 -15.36
C ASP A 535 -29.06 -5.47 -16.62
N SER A 536 -29.09 -6.19 -17.74
CA SER A 536 -28.77 -5.66 -19.08
C SER A 536 -29.52 -4.36 -19.41
N SER A 537 -30.71 -4.13 -18.86
CA SER A 537 -31.50 -2.93 -19.12
C SER A 537 -30.94 -1.67 -18.47
N LEU A 538 -30.17 -1.80 -17.39
CA LEU A 538 -29.50 -0.69 -16.72
C LEU A 538 -28.23 -0.27 -17.46
N TYR A 539 -27.47 -1.25 -17.97
CA TYR A 539 -26.30 -1.02 -18.81
C TYR A 539 -26.65 -0.25 -20.09
N TYR A 540 -27.68 -0.70 -20.83
CA TYR A 540 -28.11 -0.01 -22.04
C TYR A 540 -28.66 1.39 -21.74
N ARG A 541 -29.33 1.59 -20.61
CA ARG A 541 -29.83 2.92 -20.21
C ARG A 541 -28.74 3.91 -19.83
N ILE A 542 -27.67 3.46 -19.16
CA ILE A 542 -26.50 4.30 -18.86
C ILE A 542 -25.73 4.61 -20.15
N ARG A 543 -25.58 3.62 -21.03
CA ARG A 543 -24.95 3.82 -22.34
C ARG A 543 -25.72 4.85 -23.17
N ASP A 544 -27.03 4.69 -23.30
CA ASP A 544 -27.88 5.61 -24.06
C ASP A 544 -27.89 7.02 -23.43
N PHE A 545 -27.82 7.12 -22.10
CA PHE A 545 -27.65 8.40 -21.39
C PHE A 545 -26.31 9.08 -21.75
N VAL A 546 -25.21 8.33 -21.70
CA VAL A 546 -23.86 8.83 -22.06
C VAL A 546 -23.77 9.18 -23.55
N GLU A 547 -24.34 8.35 -24.43
CA GLU A 547 -24.37 8.58 -25.89
C GLU A 547 -25.20 9.83 -26.23
N SER A 548 -26.35 10.04 -25.56
CA SER A 548 -27.20 11.23 -25.76
C SER A 548 -26.58 12.55 -25.30
N TYR A 549 -25.72 12.51 -24.27
CA TYR A 549 -25.01 13.68 -23.75
C TYR A 549 -23.67 13.91 -24.45
N GLY A 550 -23.02 12.87 -24.96
CA GLY A 550 -21.77 12.96 -25.71
C GLY A 550 -21.89 13.79 -26.99
N GLU A 551 -23.02 13.75 -27.69
CA GLU A 551 -23.21 14.52 -28.92
C GLU A 551 -23.38 16.03 -28.68
N ASN A 552 -23.97 16.44 -27.54
CA ASN A 552 -24.15 17.86 -27.21
C ASN A 552 -22.91 18.48 -26.54
N PHE A 553 -22.01 17.67 -25.97
CA PHE A 553 -20.78 18.15 -25.34
C PHE A 553 -19.67 18.45 -26.38
N ILE A 554 -19.75 17.84 -27.57
CA ILE A 554 -18.76 18.01 -28.65
C ILE A 554 -19.01 19.29 -29.48
N SER A 555 -20.23 19.85 -29.49
CA SER A 555 -20.51 21.09 -30.22
C SER A 555 -19.96 22.35 -29.55
N ASP A 556 -19.70 22.32 -28.24
CA ASP A 556 -19.25 23.49 -27.46
C ASP A 556 -17.72 23.57 -27.26
N ILE A 557 -16.94 22.65 -27.86
CA ILE A 557 -15.46 22.62 -27.79
C ILE A 557 -14.82 22.93 -29.16
N SER A 558 -15.50 23.65 -30.06
CA SER A 558 -14.97 23.92 -31.40
C SER A 558 -13.81 24.94 -31.46
N ASP A 559 -13.28 25.43 -30.33
CA ASP A 559 -12.17 26.41 -30.29
C ASP A 559 -11.00 26.01 -29.37
N VAL A 560 -10.72 24.70 -29.21
CA VAL A 560 -9.48 24.25 -28.53
C VAL A 560 -8.56 23.53 -29.51
N ASP A 561 -7.43 24.18 -29.81
CA ASP A 561 -6.35 23.64 -30.63
C ASP A 561 -5.86 22.29 -30.10
N TYR A 562 -6.06 21.25 -30.91
CA TYR A 562 -5.53 19.91 -30.67
C TYR A 562 -4.00 19.91 -30.83
N TYR A 563 -3.26 19.86 -29.73
CA TYR A 563 -1.87 19.42 -29.76
C TYR A 563 -1.80 17.91 -29.99
N LYS A 564 -1.22 17.58 -31.13
CA LYS A 564 -0.86 16.25 -31.62
C LYS A 564 0.10 15.59 -30.63
N ILE A 565 -0.31 14.47 -30.00
CA ILE A 565 0.60 13.60 -29.24
C ILE A 565 1.50 12.91 -30.28
N GLY A 566 2.70 13.45 -30.47
CA GLY A 566 3.78 12.83 -31.22
C GLY A 566 4.69 12.03 -30.29
N GLU A 567 5.15 10.89 -30.78
CA GLU A 567 6.26 10.11 -30.25
C GLU A 567 7.45 11.03 -29.91
N GLU A 568 7.88 11.05 -28.65
CA GLU A 568 9.13 11.71 -28.27
C GLU A 568 10.31 10.77 -28.54
N ASP A 569 11.02 11.16 -29.59
CA ASP A 569 12.30 10.66 -30.06
C ASP A 569 13.41 11.02 -29.06
N GLU A 570 14.29 10.06 -28.80
CA GLU A 570 15.48 10.18 -27.96
C GLU A 570 16.48 11.17 -28.59
N ARG A 571 16.69 12.37 -28.01
CA ARG A 571 17.95 13.12 -28.19
C ARG A 571 18.43 13.84 -26.94
N GLU A 572 19.67 13.55 -26.62
CA GLU A 572 20.52 14.15 -25.59
C GLU A 572 20.74 15.65 -25.83
N GLY A 573 20.63 16.46 -24.78
CA GLY A 573 21.05 17.86 -24.79
C GLY A 573 22.52 18.00 -24.36
N LEU A 574 23.37 18.36 -25.31
CA LEU A 574 24.71 18.93 -25.06
C LEU A 574 24.57 20.39 -24.55
N GLY A 575 25.50 20.79 -23.68
CA GLY A 575 25.56 22.11 -23.03
C GLY A 575 25.94 23.29 -23.95
N PRO A 576 25.91 24.53 -23.43
CA PRO A 576 25.81 25.75 -24.24
C PRO A 576 27.17 26.24 -24.78
N GLY A 577 27.22 26.51 -26.09
CA GLY A 577 28.30 27.27 -26.72
C GLY A 577 28.06 27.57 -28.22
N ALA A 578 28.00 28.87 -28.56
CA ALA A 578 28.14 29.51 -29.88
C ALA A 578 27.09 29.17 -30.97
N ILE A 579 26.08 30.02 -31.24
CA ILE A 579 26.04 31.28 -32.05
C ILE A 579 26.35 31.09 -33.55
N THR A 580 25.47 31.70 -34.38
CA THR A 580 25.50 31.98 -35.84
C THR A 580 25.03 30.84 -36.74
N GLY A 581 24.10 31.00 -37.69
CA GLY A 581 23.36 32.14 -38.22
C GLY A 581 22.73 31.74 -39.58
N ILE A 582 21.83 32.58 -40.09
CA ILE A 582 21.28 32.61 -41.47
C ILE A 582 19.97 31.82 -41.72
N SER A 583 18.89 32.56 -41.54
CA SER A 583 17.81 32.91 -42.50
C SER A 583 17.33 31.95 -43.60
N VAL A 584 16.03 31.65 -43.50
CA VAL A 584 14.93 31.79 -44.50
C VAL A 584 15.16 31.30 -45.94
N ALA A 585 14.36 30.30 -46.34
CA ALA A 585 13.50 30.39 -47.54
C ALA A 585 12.34 29.39 -47.45
N SER A 586 11.13 29.93 -47.58
CA SER A 586 9.88 29.22 -47.82
C SER A 586 9.70 28.90 -49.32
N LEU A 587 8.65 28.13 -49.60
CA LEU A 587 7.99 27.84 -50.88
C LEU A 587 8.47 26.60 -51.65
N GLY A 588 7.50 25.79 -52.08
CA GLY A 588 7.67 24.95 -53.25
C GLY A 588 6.82 23.69 -53.28
N THR A 589 5.56 23.84 -53.68
CA THR A 589 4.69 22.81 -54.24
C THR A 589 5.37 21.90 -55.27
N GLY A 590 4.99 20.62 -55.30
CA GLY A 590 4.83 19.90 -56.57
C GLY A 590 5.52 18.53 -56.69
N GLY A 591 4.74 17.54 -57.12
CA GLY A 591 5.17 16.62 -58.17
C GLY A 591 5.81 15.30 -57.73
N SER A 592 5.00 14.25 -57.79
CA SER A 592 5.26 12.97 -58.47
C SER A 592 6.72 12.54 -58.75
N ALA A 593 7.11 11.36 -58.26
CA ALA A 593 7.51 10.21 -59.09
C ALA A 593 8.29 9.14 -58.30
N ILE A 594 7.79 7.90 -58.39
CA ILE A 594 8.52 6.64 -58.63
C ILE A 594 9.79 6.37 -57.80
N GLY A 595 9.70 5.38 -56.91
CA GLY A 595 10.86 4.68 -56.36
C GLY A 595 10.48 3.28 -55.88
N PHE A 596 10.75 2.28 -56.73
CA PHE A 596 10.67 0.85 -56.41
C PHE A 596 11.57 0.49 -55.22
N GLY A 597 11.07 -0.33 -54.30
CA GLY A 597 11.84 -0.83 -53.17
C GLY A 597 11.19 -2.05 -52.52
N ILE A 598 11.41 -3.20 -53.15
CA ILE A 598 11.04 -4.57 -52.76
C ILE A 598 11.24 -4.82 -51.25
N TRP A 599 10.17 -5.18 -50.52
CA TRP A 599 10.28 -5.99 -49.30
C TRP A 599 9.27 -7.12 -49.30
N LYS A 600 9.79 -8.31 -48.97
CA LYS A 600 9.14 -9.61 -49.02
C LYS A 600 7.94 -9.68 -48.06
N LEU A 601 6.78 -10.00 -48.61
CA LEU A 601 5.71 -10.69 -47.89
C LEU A 601 6.11 -12.16 -47.68
N TRP A 602 5.97 -12.68 -46.47
CA TRP A 602 5.08 -13.82 -46.25
C TRP A 602 4.66 -13.99 -44.78
N PRO A 603 3.44 -14.52 -44.55
CA PRO A 603 2.70 -14.42 -43.30
C PRO A 603 2.72 -15.74 -42.50
N VAL A 604 2.39 -15.67 -41.21
CA VAL A 604 1.83 -16.83 -40.51
C VAL A 604 0.64 -16.36 -39.69
N PHE A 605 -0.56 -16.69 -40.20
CA PHE A 605 -1.77 -16.83 -39.41
C PHE A 605 -2.18 -18.30 -39.41
N ALA A 606 -2.74 -18.69 -38.26
CA ALA A 606 -3.65 -19.82 -38.02
C ALA A 606 -3.07 -21.23 -37.87
N ALA A 607 -3.25 -21.76 -36.65
CA ALA A 607 -3.98 -23.00 -36.46
C ALA A 607 -4.73 -22.97 -35.11
N LEU A 608 -6.04 -23.20 -35.19
CA LEU A 608 -6.96 -23.53 -34.10
C LEU A 608 -6.73 -24.99 -33.67
N LEU A 609 -6.66 -25.24 -32.35
CA LEU A 609 -7.34 -26.31 -31.61
C LEU A 609 -7.25 -26.03 -30.11
#